data_AF-A0A810N765-F1
#
_entry.id   AF-A0A810N765-F1
#
_cell.length_a   1.000
_cell.length_b   1.000
_cell.length_c   1.000
_cell.angle_alpha   90.00
_cell.angle_beta   90.00
_cell.angle_gamma   90.00
#
_symmetry.space_group_name_H-M   'P 1'
#
loop_
_entity.id
_entity.type
_entity.pdbx_description
1 polymer ?
#
loop_
_entity_poly.entity_id
_entity_poly.type
_entity_poly.pdbx_seq_one_letter_code
_entity_poly.pdbx_strand_id
1 'polypeptide(L)'
;MTDTPDPVRLLVRDSTVADYVLAPDIDPRWSPRPHLHPVRTLAGVPVTDTLPEDHRWHLGVSVAMQDVSGTNLWGGRTYVRDAGYTWLDDHGRIVHDTWHDRRPDGFTQRLRWLDPAGDTLLVEERTVAVRETGHAGTYALDIAYTLTAPADRDVSLGSPATNGRPGGAGYGGFFWRVAPGTPQTFTEGADGEEKVNGSTEPWLALTGQGADGAPYSLVFAGLGAGDHWFVRTGIYPGVCVALAFEHTLPVPAGGTVGRRHRVLVADGTLTRDDVRDLPWAPPTP
;
A
#
# COMPACT_ATOMS: atom_id res chain seq x y z
N MET A 1 32.39 -7.93 -7.42
CA MET A 1 31.19 -8.50 -8.05
C MET A 1 30.10 -8.41 -6.98
N THR A 2 29.37 -7.31 -6.95
CA THR A 2 28.22 -7.17 -6.06
C THR A 2 27.15 -8.08 -6.63
N ASP A 3 26.85 -9.15 -5.92
CA ASP A 3 25.77 -10.08 -6.26
C ASP A 3 24.46 -9.27 -6.20
N THR A 4 23.99 -8.79 -7.36
CA THR A 4 22.69 -8.12 -7.43
C THR A 4 21.67 -9.21 -7.14
N PRO A 5 20.95 -9.18 -6.01
CA PRO A 5 20.02 -10.24 -5.69
C PRO A 5 18.98 -10.38 -6.81
N ASP A 6 18.68 -11.63 -7.18
CA ASP A 6 17.75 -11.92 -8.28
C ASP A 6 16.43 -11.14 -8.10
N PRO A 7 15.94 -10.49 -9.17
CA PRO A 7 14.68 -9.76 -9.13
C PRO A 7 13.55 -10.71 -8.73
N VAL A 8 12.79 -10.33 -7.70
CA VAL A 8 11.62 -11.09 -7.26
C VAL A 8 10.47 -10.75 -8.21
N ARG A 9 9.96 -11.76 -8.92
CA ARG A 9 8.82 -11.62 -9.84
C ARG A 9 7.67 -12.50 -9.36
N LEU A 10 6.47 -11.97 -9.45
CA LEU A 10 5.23 -12.68 -9.18
C LEU A 10 4.56 -13.07 -10.49
N LEU A 11 4.19 -14.35 -10.58
CA LEU A 11 3.61 -14.98 -11.75
C LEU A 11 2.23 -15.52 -11.40
N VAL A 12 1.28 -15.27 -12.29
CA VAL A 12 0.00 -15.98 -12.34
C VAL A 12 0.08 -16.92 -13.55
N ARG A 13 0.08 -18.23 -13.29
CA ARG A 13 0.53 -19.25 -14.26
C ARG A 13 1.95 -18.91 -14.74
N ASP A 14 2.11 -18.60 -16.03
CA ASP A 14 3.40 -18.24 -16.64
C ASP A 14 3.52 -16.74 -16.95
N SER A 15 2.49 -15.95 -16.63
CA SER A 15 2.47 -14.51 -16.88
C SER A 15 3.04 -13.74 -15.69
N THR A 16 4.09 -12.95 -15.91
CA THR A 16 4.60 -12.03 -14.88
C THR A 16 3.61 -10.89 -14.65
N VAL A 17 3.05 -10.81 -13.45
CA VAL A 17 2.06 -9.80 -13.07
C VAL A 17 2.64 -8.72 -12.16
N ALA A 18 3.75 -8.96 -11.46
CA ALA A 18 4.41 -7.94 -10.67
C ALA A 18 5.91 -8.17 -10.53
N ASP A 19 6.68 -7.09 -10.50
CA ASP A 19 8.06 -7.09 -10.01
C ASP A 19 8.08 -6.58 -8.56
N TYR A 20 9.00 -7.09 -7.74
CA TYR A 20 9.18 -6.66 -6.34
C TYR A 20 10.59 -6.10 -6.14
N VAL A 21 10.65 -4.80 -5.89
CA VAL A 21 11.88 -4.06 -5.64
C VAL A 21 12.22 -4.19 -4.16
N LEU A 22 13.34 -4.84 -3.85
CA LEU A 22 13.71 -5.16 -2.48
C LEU A 22 14.37 -3.98 -1.75
N ALA A 23 15.31 -3.31 -2.41
CA ALA A 23 16.09 -2.21 -1.84
C ALA A 23 16.26 -1.13 -2.91
N PRO A 24 15.31 -0.19 -3.04
CA PRO A 24 15.41 0.87 -4.04
C PRO A 24 16.57 1.80 -3.69
N ASP A 25 17.42 2.09 -4.67
CA ASP A 25 18.45 3.13 -4.58
C ASP A 25 17.84 4.50 -4.91
N ILE A 26 17.29 5.14 -3.89
CA ILE A 26 16.57 6.42 -4.00
C ILE A 26 16.99 7.35 -2.86
N ASP A 27 16.72 8.65 -3.02
CA ASP A 27 17.02 9.65 -1.99
C ASP A 27 16.38 9.25 -0.64
N PRO A 28 17.15 9.28 0.48
CA PRO A 28 16.63 8.95 1.81
C PRO A 28 15.39 9.74 2.24
N ARG A 29 15.21 10.97 1.73
CA ARG A 29 14.02 11.80 1.98
C ARG A 29 12.73 11.21 1.42
N TRP A 30 12.83 10.19 0.57
CA TRP A 30 11.69 9.44 0.04
C TRP A 30 11.37 8.18 0.86
N SER A 31 12.08 7.96 1.97
CA SER A 31 11.97 6.80 2.86
C SER A 31 12.03 5.46 2.10
N PRO A 32 13.23 5.04 1.65
CA PRO A 32 13.43 3.81 0.89
C PRO A 32 12.75 2.60 1.57
N ARG A 33 12.01 1.83 0.77
CA ARG A 33 11.29 0.65 1.25
C ARG A 33 11.00 -0.36 0.14
N PRO A 34 10.91 -1.66 0.47
CA PRO A 34 10.46 -2.68 -0.45
C PRO A 34 9.05 -2.45 -0.97
N HIS A 35 8.83 -2.57 -2.28
CA HIS A 35 7.53 -2.31 -2.92
C HIS A 35 7.34 -3.15 -4.18
N LEU A 36 6.07 -3.39 -4.55
CA LEU A 36 5.74 -3.98 -5.85
C LEU A 36 5.62 -2.87 -6.90
N HIS A 37 6.42 -2.98 -7.96
CA HIS A 37 6.27 -2.18 -9.15
C HIS A 37 7.17 -2.72 -10.27
N PRO A 38 6.67 -2.73 -11.52
CA PRO A 38 5.28 -2.50 -11.91
C PRO A 38 4.39 -3.69 -11.57
N VAL A 39 3.17 -3.42 -11.10
CA VAL A 39 2.06 -4.39 -11.10
C VAL A 39 1.27 -4.20 -12.40
N ARG A 40 0.84 -5.31 -13.01
CA ARG A 40 0.15 -5.34 -14.31
C ARG A 40 -1.12 -6.18 -14.25
N THR A 41 -2.07 -5.88 -15.13
CA THR A 41 -3.17 -6.80 -15.45
C THR A 41 -2.67 -8.03 -16.25
N LEU A 42 -3.53 -9.02 -16.51
CA LEU A 42 -3.13 -10.19 -17.31
C LEU A 42 -2.87 -9.85 -18.78
N ALA A 43 -3.53 -8.82 -19.32
CA ALA A 43 -3.21 -8.26 -20.64
C ALA A 43 -1.93 -7.39 -20.65
N GLY A 44 -1.27 -7.22 -19.50
CA GLY A 44 0.01 -6.51 -19.38
C GLY A 44 -0.09 -5.01 -19.13
N VAL A 45 -1.29 -4.47 -18.88
CA VAL A 45 -1.50 -3.03 -18.60
C VAL A 45 -0.89 -2.69 -17.22
N PRO A 46 0.10 -1.78 -17.12
CA PRO A 46 0.62 -1.35 -15.83
C PRO A 46 -0.43 -0.57 -15.02
N VAL A 47 -0.60 -0.95 -13.76
CA VAL A 47 -1.63 -0.40 -12.85
C VAL A 47 -1.04 0.30 -11.63
N THR A 48 0.27 0.49 -11.62
CA THR A 48 1.02 1.19 -10.56
C THR A 48 1.98 2.20 -11.12
N ASP A 49 2.31 3.22 -10.34
CA ASP A 49 3.35 4.20 -10.62
C ASP A 49 4.39 4.26 -9.47
N THR A 50 5.60 4.75 -9.75
CA THR A 50 6.68 4.92 -8.76
C THR A 50 7.48 6.17 -9.04
N LEU A 51 7.94 6.83 -7.95
CA LEU A 51 8.75 8.05 -8.03
C LEU A 51 8.13 9.15 -8.93
N PRO A 52 6.80 9.35 -8.92
CA PRO A 52 6.19 10.33 -9.80
C PRO A 52 6.65 11.74 -9.42
N GLU A 53 6.69 12.65 -10.40
CA GLU A 53 7.26 13.98 -10.21
C GLU A 53 6.53 14.80 -9.12
N ASP A 54 5.22 14.62 -9.00
CA ASP A 54 4.34 15.28 -8.03
C ASP A 54 4.57 14.79 -6.58
N HIS A 55 4.88 13.51 -6.42
CA HIS A 55 4.98 12.82 -5.13
C HIS A 55 6.08 11.75 -5.18
N ARG A 56 7.35 12.18 -5.25
CA ARG A 56 8.51 11.28 -5.44
C ARG A 56 8.65 10.17 -4.39
N TRP A 57 8.01 10.29 -3.23
CA TRP A 57 7.99 9.26 -2.19
C TRP A 57 6.91 8.18 -2.37
N HIS A 58 6.08 8.27 -3.41
CA HIS A 58 5.10 7.22 -3.72
C HIS A 58 5.77 6.07 -4.48
N LEU A 59 5.72 4.87 -3.88
CA LEU A 59 6.42 3.69 -4.35
C LEU A 59 5.43 2.53 -4.56
N GLY A 60 4.85 2.44 -5.76
CA GLY A 60 4.07 1.30 -6.23
C GLY A 60 3.05 0.81 -5.20
N VAL A 61 3.13 -0.47 -4.87
CA VAL A 61 2.39 -1.07 -3.74
C VAL A 61 3.32 -1.33 -2.57
N SER A 62 3.09 -0.67 -1.44
CA SER A 62 3.91 -0.83 -0.22
C SER A 62 3.08 -0.65 1.05
N VAL A 63 3.68 -1.02 2.19
CA VAL A 63 3.17 -0.70 3.53
C VAL A 63 4.12 0.32 4.15
N ALA A 64 3.61 1.48 4.56
CA ALA A 64 4.39 2.55 5.17
C ALA A 64 3.51 3.51 5.97
N MET A 65 4.08 4.19 6.96
CA MET A 65 3.39 5.18 7.78
C MET A 65 4.12 6.52 7.72
N GLN A 66 3.37 7.62 7.76
CA GLN A 66 3.95 8.96 7.80
C GLN A 66 4.49 9.33 9.18
N ASP A 67 3.97 8.69 10.22
CA ASP A 67 4.42 8.87 11.60
C ASP A 67 4.47 7.50 12.32
N VAL A 68 5.68 7.10 12.71
CA VAL A 68 5.94 5.96 13.59
C VAL A 68 6.74 6.47 14.78
N SER A 69 6.04 6.79 15.86
CA SER A 69 6.61 7.44 17.05
C SER A 69 7.49 8.66 16.70
N GLY A 70 7.05 9.49 15.77
CA GLY A 70 7.75 10.69 15.28
C GLY A 70 8.67 10.45 14.07
N THR A 71 8.86 9.22 13.61
CA THR A 71 9.65 8.91 12.42
C THR A 71 8.79 8.83 11.17
N ASN A 72 9.23 9.47 10.09
CA ASN A 72 8.58 9.41 8.78
C ASN A 72 9.12 8.24 7.94
N LEU A 73 8.28 7.22 7.71
CA LEU A 73 8.57 6.07 6.83
C LEU A 73 7.81 6.11 5.50
N TRP A 74 7.01 7.15 5.29
CA TRP A 74 6.27 7.40 4.06
C TRP A 74 7.13 8.14 3.03
N GLY A 75 7.95 9.06 3.52
CA GLY A 75 8.79 9.98 2.74
C GLY A 75 8.13 11.34 2.53
N GLY A 76 8.89 12.26 1.93
CA GLY A 76 8.43 13.62 1.67
C GLY A 76 8.35 14.48 2.93
N ARG A 77 7.49 15.50 2.92
CA ARG A 77 7.37 16.43 4.05
C ARG A 77 6.54 15.84 5.19
N THR A 78 6.92 16.14 6.42
CA THR A 78 6.15 15.79 7.62
C THR A 78 5.14 16.88 7.93
N TYR A 79 3.88 16.51 8.19
CA TYR A 79 2.89 17.48 8.66
C TYR A 79 3.10 17.78 10.13
N VAL A 80 3.41 19.05 10.43
CA VAL A 80 3.57 19.55 11.80
C VAL A 80 2.38 20.44 12.13
N ARG A 81 1.76 20.22 13.28
CA ARG A 81 0.63 21.03 13.76
C ARG A 81 1.01 22.51 13.73
N ASP A 82 0.09 23.34 13.23
CA ASP A 82 0.24 24.80 13.10
C ASP A 82 1.36 25.30 12.17
N ALA A 83 2.25 24.43 11.68
CA ALA A 83 3.31 24.76 10.72
C ALA A 83 3.09 24.15 9.32
N GLY A 84 2.20 23.16 9.20
CA GLY A 84 1.90 22.50 7.93
C GLY A 84 2.99 21.51 7.49
N TYR A 85 2.99 21.17 6.20
CA TYR A 85 3.97 20.25 5.63
C TYR A 85 5.37 20.88 5.59
N THR A 86 6.27 20.33 6.40
CA THR A 86 7.61 20.83 6.66
C THR A 86 8.65 19.78 6.30
N TRP A 87 9.79 20.20 5.76
CA TRP A 87 10.94 19.34 5.61
C TRP A 87 11.64 19.18 6.96
N LEU A 88 11.65 17.96 7.48
CA LEU A 88 12.36 17.58 8.70
C LEU A 88 13.46 16.56 8.36
N ASP A 89 14.36 16.33 9.31
CA ASP A 89 15.37 15.27 9.26
C ASP A 89 14.87 14.07 10.09
N ASP A 90 13.70 13.55 9.72
CA ASP A 90 12.96 12.51 10.45
C ASP A 90 12.72 11.25 9.61
N HIS A 91 13.36 11.14 8.44
CA HIS A 91 13.15 10.05 7.49
C HIS A 91 13.84 8.76 7.92
N GLY A 92 13.02 7.76 8.24
CA GLY A 92 13.47 6.40 8.40
C GLY A 92 13.50 5.64 7.06
N ARG A 93 13.71 4.32 7.15
CA ARG A 93 13.64 3.40 6.00
C ARG A 93 13.10 2.03 6.43
N ILE A 94 12.53 1.28 5.50
CA ILE A 94 12.14 -0.12 5.71
C ILE A 94 13.13 -0.98 4.94
N VAL A 95 13.74 -1.96 5.59
CA VAL A 95 14.77 -2.82 4.98
C VAL A 95 14.36 -4.27 5.03
N HIS A 96 14.74 -5.01 3.99
CA HIS A 96 14.68 -6.46 4.01
C HIS A 96 15.64 -7.03 5.05
N ASP A 97 15.16 -8.03 5.79
CA ASP A 97 15.95 -8.75 6.78
C ASP A 97 16.17 -10.20 6.38
N THR A 98 15.10 -10.94 6.08
CA THR A 98 15.19 -12.38 5.77
C THR A 98 14.03 -12.84 4.90
N TRP A 99 14.30 -13.75 3.96
CA TRP A 99 13.27 -14.51 3.26
C TRP A 99 12.91 -15.76 4.07
N HIS A 100 11.62 -15.99 4.30
CA HIS A 100 11.11 -17.23 4.88
C HIS A 100 10.68 -18.22 3.81
N ASP A 101 10.10 -17.72 2.73
CA ASP A 101 9.64 -18.51 1.60
C ASP A 101 9.58 -17.66 0.33
N ARG A 102 9.88 -18.27 -0.82
CA ARG A 102 9.81 -17.62 -2.14
C ARG A 102 9.38 -18.64 -3.19
N ARG A 103 8.34 -18.29 -3.93
CA ARG A 103 7.78 -19.06 -5.04
C ARG A 103 7.40 -18.11 -6.18
N PRO A 104 7.19 -18.61 -7.40
CA PRO A 104 6.71 -17.76 -8.50
C PRO A 104 5.40 -17.05 -8.18
N ASP A 105 4.51 -17.64 -7.40
CA ASP A 105 3.19 -17.10 -7.05
C ASP A 105 3.15 -16.33 -5.73
N GLY A 106 4.28 -16.17 -5.03
CA GLY A 106 4.29 -15.45 -3.75
C GLY A 106 5.56 -15.62 -2.92
N PHE A 107 5.61 -14.90 -1.81
CA PHE A 107 6.71 -14.97 -0.86
C PHE A 107 6.26 -14.61 0.56
N THR A 108 7.07 -15.02 1.52
CA THR A 108 7.02 -14.54 2.91
C THR A 108 8.41 -14.04 3.31
N GLN A 109 8.45 -12.89 3.97
CA GLN A 109 9.70 -12.28 4.41
C GLN A 109 9.53 -11.50 5.70
N ARG A 110 10.67 -11.30 6.34
CA ARG A 110 10.85 -10.40 7.47
C ARG A 110 11.49 -9.10 7.00
N LEU A 111 10.95 -7.98 7.48
CA LEU A 111 11.44 -6.63 7.25
C LEU A 111 11.68 -5.94 8.60
N ARG A 112 12.52 -4.90 8.60
CA ARG A 112 12.72 -4.01 9.75
C ARG A 112 12.41 -2.58 9.36
N TRP A 113 11.62 -1.91 10.19
CA TRP A 113 11.29 -0.50 10.08
C TRP A 113 12.29 0.24 10.95
N LEU A 114 13.13 1.07 10.35
CA LEU A 114 14.26 1.72 11.00
C LEU A 114 14.04 3.22 11.08
N ASP A 115 14.43 3.82 12.19
CA ASP A 115 14.50 5.26 12.34
C ASP A 115 15.70 5.86 11.55
N PRO A 116 15.87 7.21 11.54
CA PRO A 116 16.98 7.84 10.84
C PRO A 116 18.36 7.42 11.37
N ALA A 117 18.47 7.10 12.66
CA ALA A 117 19.71 6.62 13.29
C ALA A 117 20.00 5.15 12.95
N GLY A 118 19.01 4.41 12.45
CA GLY A 118 19.11 2.99 12.11
C GLY A 118 18.61 2.05 13.20
N ASP A 119 18.02 2.57 14.28
CA ASP A 119 17.42 1.76 15.32
C ASP A 119 16.07 1.18 14.86
N THR A 120 15.76 -0.04 15.30
CA THR A 120 14.54 -0.73 14.89
C THR A 120 13.32 -0.19 15.63
N LEU A 121 12.37 0.38 14.90
CA LEU A 121 11.07 0.83 15.40
C LEU A 121 10.08 -0.31 15.45
N LEU A 122 9.99 -1.10 14.37
CA LEU A 122 9.09 -2.24 14.24
C LEU A 122 9.77 -3.36 13.45
N VAL A 123 9.36 -4.59 13.75
CA VAL A 123 9.62 -5.75 12.89
C VAL A 123 8.33 -6.05 12.12
N GLU A 124 8.45 -6.32 10.83
CA GLU A 124 7.33 -6.71 9.98
C GLU A 124 7.53 -8.12 9.43
N GLU A 125 6.52 -8.98 9.61
CA GLU A 125 6.39 -10.24 8.86
C GLU A 125 5.39 -10.01 7.72
N ARG A 126 5.83 -10.08 6.46
CA ARG A 126 5.01 -9.80 5.27
C ARG A 126 4.86 -11.04 4.41
N THR A 127 3.63 -11.37 4.04
CA THR A 127 3.30 -12.37 3.00
C THR A 127 2.63 -11.70 1.83
N VAL A 128 3.11 -12.00 0.62
CA VAL A 128 2.52 -11.55 -0.65
C VAL A 128 2.22 -12.78 -1.49
N ALA A 129 1.03 -12.85 -2.08
CA ALA A 129 0.65 -13.92 -2.97
C ALA A 129 -0.19 -13.40 -4.13
N VAL A 130 -0.05 -14.01 -5.30
CA VAL A 130 -0.91 -13.82 -6.46
C VAL A 130 -1.63 -15.13 -6.77
N ARG A 131 -2.92 -15.06 -7.09
CA ARG A 131 -3.73 -16.25 -7.36
C ARG A 131 -4.76 -16.00 -8.45
N GLU A 132 -5.13 -17.06 -9.14
CA GLU A 132 -6.27 -17.03 -10.05
C GLU A 132 -7.57 -16.84 -9.27
N THR A 133 -8.52 -16.13 -9.85
CA THR A 133 -9.88 -15.97 -9.30
C THR A 133 -10.88 -16.92 -9.94
N GLY A 134 -10.53 -17.54 -11.07
CA GLY A 134 -11.44 -18.31 -11.92
C GLY A 134 -12.30 -17.45 -12.86
N HIS A 135 -12.21 -16.12 -12.80
CA HIS A 135 -12.85 -15.21 -13.75
C HIS A 135 -11.84 -14.69 -14.77
N ALA A 136 -12.22 -14.72 -16.06
CA ALA A 136 -11.34 -14.37 -17.16
C ALA A 136 -10.80 -12.93 -17.04
N GLY A 137 -9.53 -12.73 -17.39
CA GLY A 137 -8.90 -11.40 -17.33
C GLY A 137 -8.64 -10.87 -15.93
N THR A 138 -8.77 -11.69 -14.88
CA THR A 138 -8.58 -11.24 -13.49
C THR A 138 -7.66 -12.15 -12.70
N TYR A 139 -6.95 -11.57 -11.74
CA TYR A 139 -6.24 -12.29 -10.68
C TYR A 139 -6.36 -11.52 -9.37
N ALA A 140 -6.14 -12.19 -8.25
CA ALA A 140 -6.09 -11.57 -6.94
C ALA A 140 -4.64 -11.45 -6.46
N LEU A 141 -4.30 -10.29 -5.93
CA LEU A 141 -3.06 -9.99 -5.23
C LEU A 141 -3.41 -9.84 -3.75
N ASP A 142 -2.86 -10.71 -2.90
CA ASP A 142 -3.03 -10.66 -1.46
C ASP A 142 -1.76 -10.19 -0.79
N ILE A 143 -1.91 -9.27 0.17
CA ILE A 143 -0.84 -8.78 1.02
C ILE A 143 -1.31 -8.90 2.46
N ALA A 144 -0.55 -9.65 3.25
CA ALA A 144 -0.72 -9.71 4.70
C ALA A 144 0.56 -9.23 5.38
N TYR A 145 0.43 -8.49 6.47
CA TYR A 145 1.57 -8.07 7.27
C TYR A 145 1.23 -8.05 8.76
N THR A 146 2.24 -8.34 9.57
CA THR A 146 2.18 -8.19 11.04
C THR A 146 3.32 -7.31 11.49
N LEU A 147 3.00 -6.16 12.08
CA LEU A 147 3.94 -5.23 12.70
C LEU A 147 4.08 -5.57 14.19
N THR A 148 5.31 -5.71 14.68
CA THR A 148 5.62 -6.06 16.07
C THR A 148 6.49 -4.97 16.70
N ALA A 149 6.06 -4.45 17.85
CA ALA A 149 6.83 -3.49 18.63
C ALA A 149 7.94 -4.18 19.44
N PRO A 150 9.06 -3.49 19.73
CA PRO A 150 10.06 -3.94 20.69
C PRO A 150 9.43 -4.25 22.07
N ALA A 151 10.02 -5.17 22.81
CA ALA A 151 9.48 -5.62 24.09
C ALA A 151 9.54 -4.56 25.21
N ASP A 152 10.32 -3.49 25.02
CA ASP A 152 10.65 -2.50 26.05
C ASP A 152 9.98 -1.14 25.84
N ARG A 153 9.26 -0.93 24.73
CA ARG A 153 8.59 0.35 24.43
C ARG A 153 7.35 0.19 23.56
N ASP A 154 6.37 1.04 23.82
CA ASP A 154 5.22 1.21 22.94
C ASP A 154 5.62 1.94 21.66
N VAL A 155 4.93 1.66 20.56
CA VAL A 155 5.06 2.37 19.28
C VAL A 155 3.70 2.96 18.91
N SER A 156 3.68 4.21 18.47
CA SER A 156 2.46 4.86 17.97
C SER A 156 2.52 4.97 16.46
N LEU A 157 1.47 4.51 15.77
CA LEU A 157 1.28 4.71 14.34
C LEU A 157 0.33 5.89 14.11
N GLY A 158 0.81 6.89 13.39
CA GLY A 158 0.08 8.13 13.11
C GLY A 158 0.05 8.48 11.62
N SER A 159 -0.74 9.50 11.33
CA SER A 159 -0.90 10.14 10.02
C SER A 159 -0.90 11.66 10.16
N PRO A 160 -0.82 12.43 9.06
CA PRO A 160 -1.01 13.87 9.12
C PRO A 160 -2.32 14.29 9.80
N ALA A 161 -3.41 13.55 9.61
CA ALA A 161 -4.68 13.84 10.27
C ALA A 161 -4.54 13.76 11.79
N THR A 162 -3.90 12.72 12.33
CA THR A 162 -3.65 12.59 13.77
C THR A 162 -2.69 13.67 14.30
N ASN A 163 -1.83 14.19 13.43
CA ASN A 163 -0.96 15.34 13.71
C ASN A 163 -1.65 16.70 13.55
N GLY A 164 -2.97 16.72 13.28
CA GLY A 164 -3.81 17.92 13.27
C GLY A 164 -4.07 18.49 11.88
N ARG A 165 -3.75 17.76 10.81
CA ARG A 165 -4.05 18.22 9.44
C ARG A 165 -5.56 18.22 9.19
N PRO A 166 -6.15 19.36 8.81
CA PRO A 166 -7.56 19.41 8.47
C PRO A 166 -7.87 18.63 7.17
N GLY A 167 -9.14 18.25 7.00
CA GLY A 167 -9.63 17.62 5.77
C GLY A 167 -9.21 16.16 5.56
N GLY A 168 -9.02 15.40 6.64
CA GLY A 168 -8.95 13.94 6.59
C GLY A 168 -7.76 13.37 5.79
N ALA A 169 -6.55 13.92 5.96
CA ALA A 169 -5.32 13.30 5.43
C ALA A 169 -4.83 12.16 6.33
N GLY A 170 -5.67 11.14 6.46
CA GLY A 170 -5.45 9.97 7.29
C GLY A 170 -4.54 8.91 6.68
N TYR A 171 -3.73 9.24 5.65
CA TYR A 171 -2.95 8.23 4.93
C TYR A 171 -1.85 7.62 5.81
N GLY A 172 -1.55 6.35 5.54
CA GLY A 172 -0.58 5.53 6.27
C GLY A 172 -1.12 4.12 6.48
N GLY A 173 -0.36 3.12 6.06
CA GLY A 173 -0.75 1.71 6.04
C GLY A 173 -0.37 1.08 4.71
N PHE A 174 -1.18 0.12 4.25
CA PHE A 174 -1.09 -0.37 2.88
C PHE A 174 -1.45 0.75 1.90
N PHE A 175 -0.62 0.96 0.88
CA PHE A 175 -0.83 1.97 -0.14
C PHE A 175 -0.54 1.44 -1.53
N TRP A 176 -1.42 1.79 -2.47
CA TRP A 176 -1.30 1.57 -3.89
C TRP A 176 -1.22 2.91 -4.60
N ARG A 177 -0.03 3.28 -5.07
CA ARG A 177 0.13 4.36 -6.05
C ARG A 177 -0.32 3.86 -7.40
N VAL A 178 -1.47 4.34 -7.86
CA VAL A 178 -2.08 3.91 -9.12
C VAL A 178 -1.33 4.54 -10.32
N ALA A 179 -1.37 3.87 -11.47
CA ALA A 179 -0.81 4.38 -12.71
C ALA A 179 -1.34 5.80 -13.05
N PRO A 180 -0.57 6.64 -13.77
CA PRO A 180 -1.01 7.99 -14.13
C PRO A 180 -2.32 7.98 -14.93
N GLY A 181 -3.18 8.96 -14.68
CA GLY A 181 -4.45 9.12 -15.37
C GLY A 181 -5.51 9.78 -14.49
N THR A 182 -6.75 9.76 -14.96
CA THR A 182 -7.93 10.29 -14.26
C THR A 182 -8.88 9.15 -13.89
N PRO A 183 -8.51 8.28 -12.94
CA PRO A 183 -9.34 7.14 -12.61
C PRO A 183 -10.63 7.55 -11.90
N GLN A 184 -11.62 6.68 -11.97
CA GLN A 184 -12.86 6.82 -11.19
C GLN A 184 -12.87 5.81 -10.07
N THR A 185 -13.51 6.16 -8.95
CA THR A 185 -13.61 5.29 -7.79
C THR A 185 -15.05 5.19 -7.32
N PHE A 186 -15.43 4.01 -6.82
CA PHE A 186 -16.75 3.75 -6.28
C PHE A 186 -16.68 2.63 -5.23
N THR A 187 -17.65 2.59 -4.34
CA THR A 187 -17.94 1.50 -3.41
C THR A 187 -19.32 0.92 -3.73
N GLU A 188 -19.84 0.08 -2.83
CA GLU A 188 -21.22 -0.39 -2.88
C GLU A 188 -22.24 0.77 -2.84
N GLY A 189 -22.09 1.71 -1.92
CA GLY A 189 -23.04 2.82 -1.73
C GLY A 189 -22.63 4.19 -2.28
N ALA A 190 -21.40 4.37 -2.78
CA ALA A 190 -20.87 5.68 -3.14
C ALA A 190 -20.06 5.70 -4.43
N ASP A 191 -19.98 6.88 -5.04
CA ASP A 191 -19.19 7.17 -6.24
C ASP A 191 -18.37 8.45 -6.02
N GLY A 192 -17.15 8.48 -6.54
CA GLY A 192 -16.26 9.64 -6.53
C GLY A 192 -15.44 9.82 -5.25
N GLU A 193 -14.25 10.42 -5.40
CA GLU A 193 -13.26 10.62 -4.32
C GLU A 193 -13.88 11.19 -3.04
N GLU A 194 -14.71 12.24 -3.16
CA GLU A 194 -15.29 12.97 -2.03
C GLU A 194 -16.11 12.06 -1.09
N LYS A 195 -16.90 11.14 -1.65
CA LYS A 195 -17.77 10.25 -0.88
C LYS A 195 -17.08 8.95 -0.46
N VAL A 196 -16.06 8.54 -1.22
CA VAL A 196 -15.36 7.27 -1.01
C VAL A 196 -14.21 7.44 -0.02
N ASN A 197 -13.52 8.58 0.00
CA ASN A 197 -12.45 8.84 0.95
C ASN A 197 -12.99 8.97 2.39
N GLY A 198 -12.46 8.15 3.29
CA GLY A 198 -12.91 8.02 4.68
C GLY A 198 -14.01 6.97 4.88
N SER A 199 -14.44 6.30 3.82
CA SER A 199 -15.43 5.21 3.90
C SER A 199 -14.86 3.98 4.62
N THR A 200 -15.75 3.24 5.29
CA THR A 200 -15.51 1.91 5.87
C THR A 200 -16.25 0.81 5.13
N GLU A 201 -16.71 1.07 3.90
CA GLU A 201 -17.37 0.07 3.05
C GLU A 201 -16.46 -1.16 2.85
N PRO A 202 -17.02 -2.37 2.72
CA PRO A 202 -16.25 -3.61 2.75
C PRO A 202 -15.26 -3.73 1.57
N TRP A 203 -15.53 -3.03 0.48
CA TRP A 203 -14.66 -2.95 -0.68
C TRP A 203 -14.70 -1.56 -1.31
N LEU A 204 -13.66 -1.29 -2.09
CA LEU A 204 -13.52 -0.11 -2.93
C LEU A 204 -13.03 -0.52 -4.31
N ALA A 205 -13.64 -0.01 -5.36
CA ALA A 205 -13.18 -0.17 -6.72
C ALA A 205 -12.58 1.13 -7.27
N LEU A 206 -11.61 0.97 -8.16
CA LEU A 206 -11.03 2.02 -8.97
C LEU A 206 -10.89 1.53 -10.40
N THR A 207 -11.36 2.32 -11.36
CA THR A 207 -11.26 2.04 -12.79
C THR A 207 -10.39 3.11 -13.45
N GLY A 208 -9.53 2.68 -14.37
CA GLY A 208 -8.59 3.55 -15.05
C GLY A 208 -8.27 3.08 -16.45
N GLN A 209 -7.36 3.79 -17.11
CA GLN A 209 -6.85 3.44 -18.43
C GLN A 209 -5.32 3.44 -18.40
N GLY A 210 -4.70 2.49 -19.09
CA GLY A 210 -3.27 2.47 -19.35
C GLY A 210 -2.86 3.59 -20.30
N ALA A 211 -1.54 3.74 -20.50
CA ALA A 211 -0.98 4.76 -21.39
C ALA A 211 -1.44 4.62 -22.86
N ASP A 212 -1.82 3.41 -23.26
CA ASP A 212 -2.38 3.07 -24.58
C ASP A 212 -3.91 3.18 -24.65
N GLY A 213 -4.56 3.60 -23.56
CA GLY A 213 -6.01 3.68 -23.42
C GLY A 213 -6.69 2.37 -23.01
N ALA A 214 -5.94 1.28 -22.80
CA ALA A 214 -6.52 0.00 -22.39
C ALA A 214 -7.15 0.12 -20.99
N PRO A 215 -8.44 -0.20 -20.82
CA PRO A 215 -9.11 -0.09 -19.52
C PRO A 215 -8.63 -1.17 -18.54
N TYR A 216 -8.60 -0.81 -17.26
CA TYR A 216 -8.33 -1.73 -16.16
C TYR A 216 -9.18 -1.39 -14.93
N SER A 217 -9.32 -2.36 -14.03
CA SER A 217 -9.98 -2.18 -12.74
C SER A 217 -9.15 -2.77 -11.60
N LEU A 218 -9.20 -2.10 -10.46
CA LEU A 218 -8.65 -2.54 -9.19
C LEU A 218 -9.79 -2.59 -8.17
N VAL A 219 -9.94 -3.70 -7.44
CA VAL A 219 -10.93 -3.82 -6.37
C VAL A 219 -10.25 -4.22 -5.08
N PHE A 220 -10.27 -3.33 -4.10
CA PHE A 220 -9.60 -3.45 -2.82
C PHE A 220 -10.58 -3.94 -1.76
N ALA A 221 -10.14 -4.85 -0.90
CA ALA A 221 -10.89 -5.30 0.27
C ALA A 221 -9.94 -5.68 1.42
N GLY A 222 -10.52 -5.84 2.61
CA GLY A 222 -9.81 -6.23 3.82
C GLY A 222 -9.45 -5.05 4.71
N LEU A 223 -10.38 -4.12 4.94
CA LEU A 223 -10.25 -3.18 6.06
C LEU A 223 -10.27 -3.94 7.39
N GLY A 224 -9.32 -3.63 8.27
CA GLY A 224 -9.33 -4.07 9.65
C GLY A 224 -10.19 -3.17 10.53
N ALA A 225 -10.30 -3.54 11.82
CA ALA A 225 -11.00 -2.71 12.80
C ALA A 225 -10.34 -1.32 12.95
N GLY A 226 -11.13 -0.26 12.77
CA GLY A 226 -10.68 1.13 12.83
C GLY A 226 -9.99 1.64 11.57
N ASP A 227 -9.82 0.80 10.54
CA ASP A 227 -9.27 1.23 9.27
C ASP A 227 -10.32 1.94 8.42
N HIS A 228 -9.86 2.86 7.57
CA HIS A 228 -10.69 3.50 6.55
C HIS A 228 -10.02 3.44 5.19
N TRP A 229 -10.81 3.55 4.12
CA TRP A 229 -10.27 3.86 2.81
C TRP A 229 -9.77 5.30 2.78
N PHE A 230 -8.49 5.52 2.45
CA PHE A 230 -8.00 6.84 2.07
C PHE A 230 -7.71 6.84 0.57
N VAL A 231 -8.38 7.70 -0.18
CA VAL A 231 -8.41 7.64 -1.64
C VAL A 231 -8.20 9.02 -2.23
N ARG A 232 -7.40 9.07 -3.29
CA ARG A 232 -7.24 10.24 -4.15
C ARG A 232 -7.37 9.81 -5.60
N THR A 233 -8.08 10.60 -6.40
CA THR A 233 -8.16 10.50 -7.86
C THR A 233 -7.94 11.86 -8.54
N GLY A 234 -8.14 12.98 -7.82
CA GLY A 234 -7.99 14.33 -8.37
C GLY A 234 -6.58 14.93 -8.29
N ILE A 235 -5.94 14.88 -7.12
CA ILE A 235 -4.55 15.41 -6.94
C ILE A 235 -3.53 14.42 -7.47
N TYR A 236 -3.75 13.16 -7.14
CA TYR A 236 -3.02 12.03 -7.66
C TYR A 236 -3.87 10.76 -7.51
N PRO A 237 -3.63 9.73 -8.32
CA PRO A 237 -4.39 8.49 -8.21
C PRO A 237 -3.71 7.57 -7.17
N GLY A 238 -4.42 7.25 -6.09
CA GLY A 238 -3.90 6.38 -5.03
C GLY A 238 -4.97 5.90 -4.07
N VAL A 239 -4.81 4.67 -3.59
CA VAL A 239 -5.70 4.02 -2.62
C VAL A 239 -4.88 3.50 -1.44
N CYS A 240 -5.33 3.80 -0.23
CA CYS A 240 -4.70 3.37 1.01
C CYS A 240 -5.74 2.67 1.89
N VAL A 241 -5.32 1.59 2.56
CA VAL A 241 -5.98 1.15 3.80
C VAL A 241 -5.31 1.91 4.93
N ALA A 242 -6.00 2.94 5.43
CA ALA A 242 -5.48 3.87 6.41
C ALA A 242 -5.61 3.29 7.83
N LEU A 243 -4.48 2.99 8.47
CA LEU A 243 -4.42 2.46 9.84
C LEU A 243 -4.71 3.51 10.92
N ALA A 244 -4.46 4.78 10.61
CA ALA A 244 -4.55 5.90 11.53
C ALA A 244 -5.35 7.05 10.89
N PHE A 245 -6.55 6.76 10.40
CA PHE A 245 -7.34 7.73 9.64
C PHE A 245 -7.78 8.93 10.50
N GLU A 246 -8.31 8.64 11.70
CA GLU A 246 -8.78 9.65 12.66
C GLU A 246 -7.93 9.70 13.94
N HIS A 247 -7.50 8.53 14.43
CA HIS A 247 -6.79 8.36 15.68
C HIS A 247 -5.48 7.62 15.48
N THR A 248 -4.50 7.91 16.33
CA THR A 248 -3.26 7.14 16.36
C THR A 248 -3.56 5.70 16.76
N LEU A 249 -2.90 4.75 16.11
CA LEU A 249 -3.01 3.33 16.44
C LEU A 249 -1.81 2.91 17.33
N PRO A 250 -2.02 2.64 18.63
CA PRO A 250 -0.93 2.19 19.49
C PRO A 250 -0.60 0.71 19.23
N VAL A 251 0.69 0.40 19.28
CA VAL A 251 1.24 -0.96 19.34
C VAL A 251 1.97 -1.08 20.68
N PRO A 252 1.37 -1.74 21.69
CA PRO A 252 2.01 -1.89 22.99
C PRO A 252 3.36 -2.59 22.90
N ALA A 253 4.24 -2.38 23.87
CA ALA A 253 5.53 -3.06 23.96
C ALA A 253 5.38 -4.59 23.83
N GLY A 254 6.11 -5.18 22.88
CA GLY A 254 6.02 -6.60 22.53
C GLY A 254 4.70 -7.03 21.85
N GLY A 255 3.77 -6.10 21.65
CA GLY A 255 2.49 -6.31 21.00
C GLY A 255 2.58 -6.25 19.47
N THR A 256 1.48 -6.59 18.82
CA THR A 256 1.40 -6.71 17.36
C THR A 256 0.16 -6.08 16.77
N VAL A 257 0.27 -5.57 15.54
CA VAL A 257 -0.86 -5.20 14.68
C VAL A 257 -0.74 -5.95 13.36
N GLY A 258 -1.77 -6.73 13.03
CA GLY A 258 -1.85 -7.49 11.78
C GLY A 258 -2.91 -6.93 10.83
N ARG A 259 -2.66 -7.02 9.52
CA ARG A 259 -3.65 -6.78 8.47
C ARG A 259 -3.51 -7.77 7.34
N ARG A 260 -4.62 -8.01 6.65
CA ARG A 260 -4.69 -8.77 5.42
C ARG A 260 -5.59 -8.06 4.42
N HIS A 261 -5.05 -7.80 3.25
CA HIS A 261 -5.73 -7.12 2.16
C HIS A 261 -5.72 -7.99 0.92
N ARG A 262 -6.76 -7.81 0.10
CA ARG A 262 -6.86 -8.40 -1.22
C ARG A 262 -7.17 -7.31 -2.22
N VAL A 263 -6.45 -7.33 -3.33
CA VAL A 263 -6.71 -6.51 -4.50
C VAL A 263 -7.00 -7.42 -5.67
N LEU A 264 -8.21 -7.36 -6.20
CA LEU A 264 -8.50 -7.90 -7.52
C LEU A 264 -7.91 -6.96 -8.56
N VAL A 265 -7.12 -7.50 -9.49
CA VAL A 265 -6.63 -6.77 -10.65
C VAL A 265 -7.29 -7.36 -11.89
N ALA A 266 -7.95 -6.51 -12.67
CA ALA A 266 -8.76 -6.91 -13.81
C ALA A 266 -8.37 -6.15 -15.08
N ASP A 267 -8.33 -6.89 -16.19
CA ASP A 267 -8.46 -6.32 -17.52
C ASP A 267 -9.88 -5.75 -17.68
N GLY A 268 -10.00 -4.56 -18.28
CA GLY A 268 -11.30 -3.95 -18.53
C GLY A 268 -11.86 -3.12 -17.37
N THR A 269 -13.03 -2.53 -17.62
CA THR A 269 -13.77 -1.74 -16.63
C THR A 269 -14.84 -2.62 -15.98
N LEU A 270 -14.73 -2.81 -14.67
CA LEU A 270 -15.75 -3.47 -13.87
C LEU A 270 -16.79 -2.47 -13.40
N THR A 271 -18.05 -2.88 -13.42
CA THR A 271 -19.17 -2.18 -12.78
C THR A 271 -19.37 -2.67 -11.35
N ARG A 272 -20.23 -1.98 -10.59
CA ARG A 272 -20.64 -2.41 -9.25
C ARG A 272 -21.27 -3.82 -9.26
N ASP A 273 -22.06 -4.16 -10.27
CA ASP A 273 -22.67 -5.48 -10.40
C ASP A 273 -21.62 -6.56 -10.70
N ASP A 274 -20.64 -6.26 -11.56
CA ASP A 274 -19.52 -7.18 -11.79
C ASP A 274 -18.76 -7.47 -10.49
N VAL A 275 -18.49 -6.45 -9.67
CA VAL A 275 -17.80 -6.61 -8.37
C VAL A 275 -18.56 -7.52 -7.41
N ARG A 276 -19.91 -7.45 -7.40
CA ARG A 276 -20.77 -8.30 -6.57
C ARG A 276 -20.78 -9.76 -7.04
N ASP A 277 -20.73 -9.96 -8.35
CA ASP A 277 -20.84 -11.30 -8.96
C ASP A 277 -19.48 -12.02 -9.06
N LEU A 278 -18.37 -11.31 -8.88
CA LEU A 278 -17.04 -11.89 -8.92
C LEU A 278 -16.84 -12.91 -7.78
N PRO A 279 -16.26 -14.09 -8.05
CA PRO A 279 -16.02 -15.14 -7.05
C PRO A 279 -14.79 -14.83 -6.18
N TRP A 280 -14.71 -13.62 -5.64
CA TRP A 280 -13.62 -13.17 -4.77
C TRP A 280 -14.20 -12.78 -3.41
N ALA A 281 -13.88 -13.56 -2.38
CA ALA A 281 -14.22 -13.16 -1.02
C ALA A 281 -13.19 -12.13 -0.52
N PRO A 282 -13.62 -11.05 0.15
CA PRO A 282 -12.75 -10.28 1.03
C PRO A 282 -12.01 -11.22 1.98
N PRO A 283 -10.73 -10.95 2.31
CA PRO A 283 -10.05 -11.71 3.34
C PRO A 283 -10.81 -11.53 4.67
N THR A 284 -10.93 -12.61 5.45
CA THR A 284 -11.38 -12.51 6.84
C THR A 284 -10.37 -11.65 7.61
N PRO A 285 -10.83 -10.71 8.47
CA PRO A 285 -9.96 -9.89 9.32
C PRO A 285 -8.99 -10.71 10.18
#